data_AF-A0A386PNE7-F1
#
_entry.id   AF-A0A386PNE7-F1
#
_cell.length_a   1.000
_cell.length_b   1.000
_cell.length_c   1.000
_cell.angle_alpha   90.00
_cell.angle_beta   90.00
_cell.angle_gamma   90.00
#
_symmetry.space_group_name_H-M   'P 1'
#
loop_
_entity.id
_entity.type
_entity.pdbx_description
1 polymer ?
#
loop_
_entity_poly.entity_id
_entity_poly.type
_entity_poly.pdbx_seq_one_letter_code
_entity_poly.pdbx_strand_id
1 'polypeptide(L)'
;MKKINIMFFLVLSVAIVACNPDSKSGSDDSKKTPTGTEQTGAGQTGATKTGTPETAGTGTPATGGTGAGVTPPPASTGTGTEGTPQTPPAPQVSPFEALKAKRDAYKKELSDRKTAFDGLTSLNKVDIPTQVTTVKPTEDQPKIHASLGYNSDLNKKLDDSIKALKLGDGTKVDEIKVVDDMFIILVSLDEITNKLVDTHLSDENLEKIKSDSQKISSATTALQAFIDKRKTLMDELKKQIEKAAVKKSNTADLKTELEKIGKTTANVTTPGEAGYYFTTVEALKAKVEEIENLFK
;
A
#
# COMPACT_ATOMS: atom_id res chain seq x y z
N MET A 1 34.61 -1.92 -13.39
CA MET A 1 33.28 -2.49 -13.63
C MET A 1 33.02 -3.55 -12.56
N LYS A 2 32.18 -3.26 -11.56
CA LYS A 2 31.89 -4.17 -10.44
C LYS A 2 30.66 -5.01 -10.80
N LYS A 3 30.81 -6.34 -10.80
CA LYS A 3 29.74 -7.31 -11.05
C LYS A 3 28.81 -7.32 -9.83
N ILE A 4 27.52 -7.06 -10.05
CA ILE A 4 26.46 -7.24 -9.06
C ILE A 4 26.02 -8.71 -9.15
N ASN A 5 26.29 -9.48 -8.10
CA ASN A 5 25.71 -10.81 -7.91
C ASN A 5 24.27 -10.62 -7.44
N ILE A 6 23.31 -10.80 -8.35
CA ILE A 6 21.90 -10.95 -8.01
C ILE A 6 21.72 -12.39 -7.51
N MET A 7 21.56 -12.54 -6.21
CA MET A 7 21.25 -13.81 -5.57
C MET A 7 19.75 -14.08 -5.73
N PHE A 8 19.42 -15.02 -6.61
CA PHE A 8 18.07 -15.59 -6.75
C PHE A 8 17.71 -16.35 -5.46
N PHE A 9 16.63 -15.96 -4.78
CA PHE A 9 16.00 -16.81 -3.78
C PHE A 9 15.06 -17.79 -4.50
N LEU A 10 15.52 -19.03 -4.63
CA LEU A 10 14.76 -20.18 -5.08
C LEU A 10 14.40 -20.97 -3.82
N VAL A 11 13.17 -20.81 -3.33
CA VAL A 11 12.65 -21.60 -2.20
C VAL A 11 12.18 -22.94 -2.78
N LEU A 12 12.95 -23.99 -2.48
CA LEU A 12 12.66 -25.37 -2.87
C LEU A 12 12.29 -26.21 -1.63
N SER A 13 11.06 -26.73 -1.68
CA SER A 13 10.57 -28.01 -1.15
C SER A 13 10.53 -28.29 0.36
N VAL A 14 9.34 -28.67 0.82
CA VAL A 14 9.17 -29.95 1.55
C VAL A 14 8.00 -30.72 0.93
N ALA A 15 8.30 -31.91 0.42
CA ALA A 15 7.34 -32.93 0.05
C ALA A 15 6.94 -33.72 1.31
N ILE A 16 5.65 -34.02 1.47
CA ILE A 16 5.19 -35.10 2.34
C ILE A 16 4.37 -36.05 1.48
N VAL A 17 4.92 -37.24 1.29
CA VAL A 17 4.28 -38.43 0.73
C VAL A 17 4.17 -39.46 1.86
N ALA A 18 2.95 -39.90 2.15
CA ALA A 18 2.58 -41.21 2.72
C ALA A 18 1.04 -41.37 2.60
N CYS A 19 0.52 -42.10 1.60
CA CYS A 19 -0.02 -43.47 1.68
C CYS A 19 -1.18 -43.64 2.70
N ASN A 20 -2.46 -43.65 2.28
CA ASN A 20 -3.31 -44.78 1.77
C ASN A 20 -4.30 -45.26 2.88
N PRO A 21 -5.41 -46.00 2.61
CA PRO A 21 -6.18 -46.23 1.37
C PRO A 21 -7.74 -46.17 1.56
N ASP A 22 -8.46 -46.40 0.45
CA ASP A 22 -9.79 -47.04 0.33
C ASP A 22 -10.98 -46.60 1.20
N SER A 23 -12.00 -46.03 0.54
CA SER A 23 -13.39 -46.47 0.75
C SER A 23 -14.25 -46.16 -0.48
N LYS A 24 -14.58 -47.21 -1.23
CA LYS A 24 -15.67 -47.26 -2.21
C LYS A 24 -17.02 -47.24 -1.48
N SER A 25 -17.98 -46.49 -2.01
CA SER A 25 -19.41 -46.81 -1.92
C SER A 25 -20.10 -46.07 -3.07
N GLY A 26 -20.73 -46.82 -3.97
CA GLY A 26 -21.41 -46.30 -5.16
C GLY A 26 -22.94 -46.28 -5.04
N SER A 27 -23.57 -46.16 -6.22
CA SER A 27 -25.00 -46.31 -6.55
C SER A 27 -25.90 -45.12 -6.14
N ASP A 28 -26.82 -44.59 -6.93
CA ASP A 28 -27.26 -44.85 -8.32
C ASP A 28 -28.11 -43.67 -8.82
N ASP A 29 -28.17 -43.57 -10.16
CA ASP A 29 -29.28 -43.14 -11.04
C ASP A 29 -30.41 -42.20 -10.55
N SER A 30 -30.64 -41.11 -11.33
CA SER A 30 -31.83 -41.00 -12.21
C SER A 30 -32.01 -39.60 -12.86
N LYS A 31 -31.74 -39.53 -14.17
CA LYS A 31 -32.68 -39.17 -15.26
C LYS A 31 -33.82 -38.16 -14.96
N LYS A 32 -33.76 -36.96 -15.58
CA LYS A 32 -34.81 -36.38 -16.50
C LYS A 32 -34.52 -34.92 -16.91
N THR A 33 -34.33 -34.71 -18.21
CA THR A 33 -34.80 -33.51 -18.96
C THR A 33 -36.33 -33.61 -19.13
N PRO A 34 -37.10 -32.53 -19.43
CA PRO A 34 -37.07 -31.89 -20.76
C PRO A 34 -37.44 -30.38 -20.84
N THR A 35 -37.21 -29.79 -22.03
CA THR A 35 -37.90 -28.63 -22.69
C THR A 35 -37.90 -27.27 -21.94
N GLY A 36 -37.45 -26.14 -22.47
CA GLY A 36 -37.41 -25.65 -23.85
C GLY A 36 -38.32 -24.42 -23.94
N THR A 37 -37.83 -23.25 -24.36
CA THR A 37 -38.60 -22.20 -25.07
C THR A 37 -37.61 -21.20 -25.70
N GLU A 38 -37.64 -21.14 -27.03
CA GLU A 38 -37.16 -20.02 -27.86
C GLU A 38 -37.93 -18.74 -27.55
N GLN A 39 -37.25 -17.60 -27.52
CA GLN A 39 -37.87 -16.38 -28.06
C GLN A 39 -36.82 -15.46 -28.70
N THR A 40 -36.94 -15.38 -30.03
CA THR A 40 -36.39 -14.39 -30.94
C THR A 40 -36.97 -13.00 -30.71
N GLY A 41 -36.17 -11.95 -30.91
CA GLY A 41 -36.64 -10.58 -31.07
C GLY A 41 -35.52 -9.58 -31.39
N ALA A 42 -35.43 -9.18 -32.66
CA ALA A 42 -34.67 -8.05 -33.21
C ALA A 42 -35.00 -6.72 -32.49
N GLY A 43 -34.27 -5.61 -32.56
CA GLY A 43 -33.20 -5.12 -33.42
C GLY A 43 -33.12 -3.58 -33.24
N GLN A 44 -32.25 -2.93 -34.02
CA GLN A 44 -32.07 -1.47 -34.21
C GLN A 44 -31.21 -0.71 -33.17
N THR A 45 -29.94 -0.39 -33.49
CA THR A 45 -29.39 0.70 -34.35
C THR A 45 -29.52 2.10 -33.74
N GLY A 46 -28.37 2.72 -33.47
CA GLY A 46 -28.24 4.15 -33.19
C GLY A 46 -26.77 4.56 -33.10
N ALA A 47 -26.33 5.37 -34.05
CA ALA A 47 -24.95 5.66 -34.40
C ALA A 47 -24.28 6.75 -33.53
N THR A 48 -22.97 6.58 -33.36
CA THR A 48 -21.85 7.56 -33.44
C THR A 48 -22.08 9.03 -33.08
N LYS A 49 -21.26 9.55 -32.15
CA LYS A 49 -20.50 10.78 -32.43
C LYS A 49 -19.20 10.90 -31.62
N THR A 50 -18.15 11.04 -32.41
CA THR A 50 -16.74 11.29 -32.13
C THR A 50 -16.52 12.70 -31.59
N GLY A 51 -15.48 12.88 -30.75
CA GLY A 51 -14.96 14.20 -30.40
C GLY A 51 -13.78 14.10 -29.42
N THR A 52 -12.57 14.30 -29.92
CA THR A 52 -11.33 14.55 -29.16
C THR A 52 -10.51 15.56 -29.98
N PRO A 53 -9.42 16.13 -29.43
CA PRO A 53 -9.35 17.36 -28.66
C PRO A 53 -8.68 18.50 -29.46
N GLU A 54 -8.68 19.71 -28.93
CA GLU A 54 -7.78 20.77 -29.43
C GLU A 54 -7.00 21.44 -28.31
N THR A 55 -5.84 21.94 -28.69
CA THR A 55 -4.61 22.10 -27.93
C THR A 55 -4.31 23.58 -27.69
N ALA A 56 -3.54 23.85 -26.63
CA ALA A 56 -2.49 24.88 -26.47
C ALA A 56 -2.78 26.37 -26.78
N GLY A 57 -2.37 27.24 -25.84
CA GLY A 57 -2.20 28.67 -26.09
C GLY A 57 -1.61 29.42 -24.90
N THR A 58 -0.31 29.68 -24.98
CA THR A 58 0.58 30.47 -24.10
C THR A 58 0.21 31.95 -23.95
N GLY A 59 0.55 32.57 -22.81
CA GLY A 59 0.52 34.02 -22.63
C GLY A 59 1.31 34.51 -21.40
N THR A 60 2.55 34.97 -21.64
CA THR A 60 3.44 35.73 -20.75
C THR A 60 2.82 37.08 -20.34
N PRO A 61 3.23 37.68 -19.21
CA PRO A 61 3.39 39.13 -19.19
C PRO A 61 4.79 39.60 -18.72
N ALA A 62 5.06 40.82 -19.15
CA ALA A 62 6.35 41.45 -19.34
C ALA A 62 7.04 41.96 -18.06
N THR A 63 8.36 42.03 -18.20
CA THR A 63 9.31 42.93 -17.55
C THR A 63 8.92 44.41 -17.62
N GLY A 64 9.24 45.17 -16.55
CA GLY A 64 9.50 46.61 -16.63
C GLY A 64 9.32 47.33 -15.29
N GLY A 65 10.39 47.93 -14.75
CA GLY A 65 10.26 48.79 -13.56
C GLY A 65 11.57 49.09 -12.84
N THR A 66 12.49 49.78 -13.51
CA THR A 66 13.68 50.43 -12.95
C THR A 66 13.31 51.53 -11.96
N GLY A 67 14.08 51.68 -10.88
CA GLY A 67 13.96 52.83 -9.98
C GLY A 67 15.01 52.83 -8.86
N ALA A 68 16.20 53.32 -9.18
CA ALA A 68 17.23 53.68 -8.19
C ALA A 68 16.78 54.91 -7.40
N GLY A 69 17.03 54.92 -6.09
CA GLY A 69 16.76 56.07 -5.22
C GLY A 69 17.41 55.87 -3.86
N VAL A 70 18.65 56.34 -3.73
CA VAL A 70 19.41 56.42 -2.47
C VAL A 70 18.94 57.63 -1.68
N THR A 71 18.56 57.46 -0.40
CA THR A 71 18.84 58.43 0.67
C THR A 71 18.55 57.81 2.05
N PRO A 72 19.46 57.89 3.04
CA PRO A 72 19.20 57.47 4.41
C PRO A 72 18.72 58.65 5.27
N PRO A 73 17.90 58.40 6.30
CA PRO A 73 18.02 59.18 7.53
C PRO A 73 17.75 58.32 8.79
N PRO A 74 17.75 58.90 10.00
CA PRO A 74 18.91 59.17 10.83
C PRO A 74 18.92 58.26 12.08
N ALA A 75 19.99 58.39 12.88
CA ALA A 75 20.17 57.71 14.15
C ALA A 75 18.93 57.82 15.07
N SER A 76 18.40 56.66 15.48
CA SER A 76 17.32 56.56 16.46
C SER A 76 17.92 56.39 17.86
N THR A 77 17.61 57.37 18.70
CA THR A 77 17.89 57.46 20.13
C THR A 77 17.14 56.38 20.91
N GLY A 78 17.85 55.73 21.83
CA GLY A 78 17.33 54.66 22.67
C GLY A 78 16.14 55.08 23.52
N THR A 79 15.10 54.25 23.48
CA THR A 79 14.04 54.20 24.48
C THR A 79 14.06 52.80 25.10
N GLY A 80 14.32 52.75 26.41
CA GLY A 80 14.32 51.52 27.18
C GLY A 80 12.96 50.86 27.10
N THR A 81 12.90 49.69 26.48
CA THR A 81 11.73 48.84 26.47
C THR A 81 11.75 48.06 27.78
N GLU A 82 10.78 48.32 28.66
CA GLU A 82 10.49 47.47 29.81
C GLU A 82 10.33 46.03 29.32
N GLY A 83 11.18 45.14 29.86
CA GLY A 83 11.21 43.74 29.51
C GLY A 83 9.86 43.10 29.77
N THR A 84 9.21 42.66 28.70
CA THR A 84 8.10 41.71 28.77
C THR A 84 8.61 40.48 29.54
N PRO A 85 7.87 39.95 30.53
CA PRO A 85 8.26 38.72 31.21
C PRO A 85 8.51 37.64 30.14
N GLN A 86 9.76 37.20 30.00
CA GLN A 86 10.06 36.07 29.13
C GLN A 86 9.29 34.87 29.69
N THR A 87 8.26 34.46 28.96
CA THR A 87 7.63 33.15 29.15
C THR A 87 8.77 32.13 29.15
N PRO A 88 8.91 31.31 30.21
CA PRO A 88 9.94 30.28 30.24
C PRO A 88 9.87 29.46 28.95
N PRO A 89 10.99 29.24 28.25
CA PRO A 89 10.98 28.42 27.05
C PRO A 89 10.35 27.07 27.40
N ALA A 90 9.37 26.66 26.60
CA ALA A 90 8.71 25.37 26.78
C ALA A 90 9.79 24.27 26.89
N PRO A 91 9.63 23.29 27.79
CA PRO A 91 10.65 22.26 27.99
C PRO A 91 10.97 21.59 26.66
N GLN A 92 12.21 21.75 26.21
CA GLN A 92 12.69 21.10 24.98
C GLN A 92 12.75 19.61 25.23
N VAL A 93 11.89 18.86 24.54
CA VAL A 93 11.97 17.40 24.48
C VAL A 93 13.28 17.02 23.78
N SER A 94 14.07 16.12 24.38
CA SER A 94 15.33 15.70 23.77
C SER A 94 15.07 15.02 22.40
N PRO A 95 16.01 15.09 21.44
CA PRO A 95 15.83 14.42 20.15
C PRO A 95 15.55 12.91 20.26
N PHE A 96 16.12 12.26 21.28
CA PHE A 96 15.87 10.85 21.57
C PHE A 96 14.43 10.60 22.00
N GLU A 97 13.91 11.39 22.95
CA GLU A 97 12.52 11.26 23.41
C GLU A 97 11.53 11.61 22.30
N ALA A 98 11.87 12.56 21.42
CA ALA A 98 11.06 12.89 20.25
C ALA A 98 10.98 11.72 19.25
N LEU A 99 12.08 10.99 19.02
CA LEU A 99 12.10 9.78 18.19
C LEU A 99 11.23 8.67 18.80
N LYS A 100 11.36 8.42 20.10
CA LYS A 100 10.52 7.43 20.82
C LYS A 100 9.05 7.78 20.71
N ALA A 101 8.68 9.02 21.03
CA ALA A 101 7.31 9.50 20.97
C ALA A 101 6.72 9.34 19.56
N LYS A 102 7.50 9.60 18.51
CA LYS A 102 7.09 9.41 17.12
C LYS A 102 6.84 7.94 16.76
N ARG A 103 7.76 7.05 17.16
CA ARG A 103 7.61 5.59 17.01
C ARG A 103 6.37 5.08 17.73
N ASP A 104 6.15 5.53 18.96
CA ASP A 104 5.00 5.14 19.79
C ASP A 104 3.68 5.67 19.24
N ALA A 105 3.64 6.93 18.82
CA ALA A 105 2.47 7.52 18.18
C ALA A 105 2.07 6.73 16.93
N TYR A 106 3.06 6.33 16.13
CA TYR A 106 2.80 5.55 14.93
C TYR A 106 2.32 4.12 15.24
N LYS A 107 2.91 3.43 16.22
CA LYS A 107 2.39 2.14 16.72
C LYS A 107 0.97 2.25 17.22
N LYS A 108 0.68 3.30 18.00
CA LYS A 108 -0.65 3.57 18.53
C LYS A 108 -1.65 3.78 17.40
N GLU A 109 -1.30 4.55 16.37
CA GLU A 109 -2.16 4.75 15.20
C GLU A 109 -2.52 3.42 14.52
N LEU A 110 -1.54 2.52 14.34
CA LEU A 110 -1.77 1.19 13.75
C LEU A 110 -2.69 0.33 14.64
N SER A 111 -2.47 0.35 15.95
CA SER A 111 -3.27 -0.40 16.93
C SER A 111 -4.70 0.12 17.08
N ASP A 112 -4.89 1.44 17.07
CA ASP A 112 -6.21 2.09 17.17
C ASP A 112 -7.08 1.68 15.98
N ARG A 113 -6.52 1.66 14.75
CA ARG A 113 -7.20 1.19 13.54
C ARG A 113 -7.64 -0.28 13.65
N LYS A 114 -6.76 -1.14 14.14
CA LYS A 114 -7.06 -2.57 14.36
C LYS A 114 -8.22 -2.74 15.35
N THR A 115 -8.15 -2.06 16.49
CA THR A 115 -9.16 -2.16 17.55
C THR A 115 -10.53 -1.70 17.08
N ALA A 116 -10.58 -0.59 16.32
CA ALA A 116 -11.83 -0.10 15.73
C ALA A 116 -12.46 -1.11 14.75
N PHE A 117 -11.65 -1.89 14.04
CA PHE A 117 -12.10 -2.89 13.08
C PHE A 117 -12.51 -4.22 13.70
N ASP A 118 -11.79 -4.69 14.71
CA ASP A 118 -12.15 -5.94 15.44
C ASP A 118 -13.53 -5.83 16.11
N GLY A 119 -13.99 -4.61 16.41
CA GLY A 119 -15.35 -4.34 16.87
C GLY A 119 -16.46 -4.57 15.83
N LEU A 120 -16.12 -4.85 14.56
CA LEU A 120 -17.05 -4.95 13.42
C LEU A 120 -17.18 -6.39 12.85
N THR A 121 -16.91 -7.43 13.64
CA THR A 121 -16.56 -8.76 13.11
C THR A 121 -17.65 -9.56 12.36
N SER A 122 -17.14 -10.47 11.50
CA SER A 122 -17.73 -11.44 10.55
C SER A 122 -17.99 -10.99 9.10
N LEU A 123 -18.31 -9.72 8.82
CA LEU A 123 -18.68 -9.28 7.46
C LEU A 123 -17.53 -8.72 6.61
N ASN A 124 -16.33 -8.59 7.18
CA ASN A 124 -15.23 -7.80 6.60
C ASN A 124 -14.01 -8.63 6.15
N LYS A 125 -14.19 -9.95 5.97
CA LYS A 125 -13.13 -10.84 5.50
C LYS A 125 -13.03 -10.79 3.96
N VAL A 126 -11.82 -10.68 3.45
CA VAL A 126 -11.51 -10.94 2.04
C VAL A 126 -11.35 -12.44 1.85
N ASP A 127 -12.20 -13.05 1.02
CA ASP A 127 -12.09 -14.47 0.72
C ASP A 127 -10.92 -14.71 -0.23
N ILE A 128 -9.95 -15.51 0.21
CA ILE A 128 -8.75 -15.82 -0.56
C ILE A 128 -9.05 -17.10 -1.36
N PRO A 129 -9.10 -17.02 -2.71
CA PRO A 129 -9.39 -18.19 -3.54
C PRO A 129 -8.38 -19.31 -3.30
N THR A 130 -8.83 -20.56 -3.27
CA THR A 130 -7.97 -21.74 -3.03
C THR A 130 -6.82 -21.91 -4.02
N GLN A 131 -6.94 -21.30 -5.20
CA GLN A 131 -5.94 -21.31 -6.27
C GLN A 131 -4.78 -20.34 -5.99
N VAL A 132 -5.00 -19.36 -5.12
CA VAL A 132 -3.96 -18.47 -4.59
C VAL A 132 -3.22 -19.23 -3.49
N THR A 133 -1.95 -19.55 -3.73
CA THR A 133 -1.17 -20.44 -2.87
C THR A 133 -0.02 -19.76 -2.15
N THR A 134 0.36 -18.54 -2.57
CA THR A 134 1.49 -17.83 -1.97
C THR A 134 1.15 -17.20 -0.64
N VAL A 135 -0.14 -16.97 -0.36
CA VAL A 135 -0.62 -16.49 0.94
C VAL A 135 -1.46 -17.55 1.65
N LYS A 136 -1.37 -17.55 2.97
CA LYS A 136 -2.08 -18.48 3.85
C LYS A 136 -3.31 -17.80 4.44
N PRO A 137 -4.54 -18.23 4.12
CA PRO A 137 -5.76 -17.52 4.50
C PRO A 137 -5.95 -17.25 5.98
N THR A 138 -5.43 -18.08 6.89
CA THR A 138 -5.55 -17.83 8.33
C THR A 138 -4.46 -16.91 8.86
N GLU A 139 -3.22 -17.10 8.39
CA GLU A 139 -2.05 -16.36 8.90
C GLU A 139 -1.95 -14.95 8.30
N ASP A 140 -2.34 -14.79 7.03
CA ASP A 140 -2.11 -13.57 6.26
C ASP A 140 -3.34 -12.65 6.19
N GLN A 141 -4.53 -13.12 6.57
CA GLN A 141 -5.74 -12.28 6.61
C GLN A 141 -5.57 -11.02 7.47
N PRO A 142 -5.01 -11.09 8.70
CA PRO A 142 -4.82 -9.89 9.51
C PRO A 142 -3.87 -8.90 8.83
N LYS A 143 -2.84 -9.41 8.13
CA LYS A 143 -1.86 -8.60 7.39
C LYS A 143 -2.50 -7.88 6.21
N ILE A 144 -3.37 -8.57 5.46
CA ILE A 144 -4.17 -7.99 4.37
C ILE A 144 -5.04 -6.86 4.92
N HIS A 145 -5.75 -7.09 6.04
CA HIS A 145 -6.57 -6.05 6.65
C HIS A 145 -5.72 -4.85 7.13
N ALA A 146 -4.57 -5.10 7.75
CA ALA A 146 -3.67 -4.05 8.21
C ALA A 146 -3.15 -3.17 7.07
N SER A 147 -2.80 -3.78 5.93
CA SER A 147 -2.35 -3.09 4.73
C SER A 147 -3.43 -2.29 4.02
N LEU A 148 -4.70 -2.69 4.21
CA LEU A 148 -5.87 -1.92 3.80
C LEU A 148 -6.33 -0.92 4.88
N GLY A 149 -5.52 -0.74 5.93
CA GLY A 149 -5.77 0.22 6.99
C GLY A 149 -6.95 -0.12 7.87
N TYR A 150 -7.31 -1.41 7.92
CA TYR A 150 -8.48 -1.92 8.61
C TYR A 150 -9.78 -1.23 8.17
N ASN A 151 -9.90 -0.93 6.87
CA ASN A 151 -11.09 -0.30 6.30
C ASN A 151 -12.08 -1.37 5.79
N SER A 152 -13.21 -1.53 6.48
CA SER A 152 -14.25 -2.52 6.15
C SER A 152 -14.78 -2.39 4.72
N ASP A 153 -15.09 -1.17 4.29
CA ASP A 153 -15.64 -0.91 2.96
C ASP A 153 -14.62 -1.26 1.87
N LEU A 154 -13.35 -0.97 2.12
CA LEU A 154 -12.27 -1.29 1.20
C LEU A 154 -12.03 -2.80 1.12
N ASN A 155 -12.03 -3.51 2.26
CA ASN A 155 -11.95 -4.96 2.30
C ASN A 155 -13.11 -5.59 1.51
N LYS A 156 -14.34 -5.11 1.72
CA LYS A 156 -15.51 -5.59 0.99
C LYS A 156 -15.41 -5.32 -0.52
N LYS A 157 -14.95 -4.13 -0.92
CA LYS A 157 -14.72 -3.81 -2.34
C LYS A 157 -13.69 -4.73 -2.97
N LEU A 158 -12.62 -5.05 -2.24
CA LEU A 158 -11.61 -6.00 -2.69
C LEU A 158 -12.19 -7.42 -2.82
N ASP A 159 -12.89 -7.89 -1.79
CA ASP A 159 -13.56 -9.20 -1.77
C ASP A 159 -14.54 -9.36 -2.94
N ASP A 160 -15.45 -8.39 -3.12
CA ASP A 160 -16.42 -8.35 -4.22
C ASP A 160 -15.70 -8.39 -5.59
N SER A 161 -14.56 -7.71 -5.71
CA SER A 161 -13.75 -7.67 -6.93
C SER A 161 -13.10 -9.02 -7.22
N ILE A 162 -12.53 -9.68 -6.21
CA ILE A 162 -11.91 -11.01 -6.38
C ILE A 162 -12.98 -12.05 -6.73
N LYS A 163 -14.12 -12.05 -6.04
CA LYS A 163 -15.26 -12.95 -6.34
C LYS A 163 -15.79 -12.76 -7.76
N ALA A 164 -15.79 -11.52 -8.27
CA ALA A 164 -16.22 -11.22 -9.63
C ALA A 164 -15.31 -11.82 -10.71
N LEU A 165 -14.05 -12.13 -10.39
CA LEU A 165 -13.16 -12.86 -11.30
C LEU A 165 -13.55 -14.33 -11.47
N LYS A 166 -14.39 -14.88 -10.57
CA LYS A 166 -14.86 -16.28 -10.61
C LYS A 166 -13.70 -17.28 -10.75
N LEU A 167 -12.66 -17.09 -9.96
CA LEU A 167 -11.51 -17.99 -9.94
C LEU A 167 -11.96 -19.38 -9.43
N GLY A 168 -11.73 -20.41 -10.25
CA GLY A 168 -12.19 -21.76 -10.04
C GLY A 168 -11.38 -22.78 -10.85
N ASP A 169 -11.89 -23.99 -10.97
CA ASP A 169 -11.22 -25.04 -11.76
C ASP A 169 -11.18 -24.65 -13.24
N GLY A 170 -9.98 -24.66 -13.83
CA GLY A 170 -9.76 -24.25 -15.22
C GLY A 170 -9.54 -22.75 -15.42
N THR A 171 -9.52 -21.95 -14.35
CA THR A 171 -9.04 -20.56 -14.42
C THR A 171 -7.61 -20.50 -14.93
N LYS A 172 -7.33 -19.50 -15.78
CA LYS A 172 -6.00 -19.37 -16.37
C LYS A 172 -4.97 -18.96 -15.33
N VAL A 173 -3.76 -19.47 -15.47
CA VAL A 173 -2.65 -19.21 -14.54
C VAL A 173 -2.35 -17.71 -14.40
N ASP A 174 -2.48 -16.95 -15.49
CA ASP A 174 -2.24 -15.50 -15.48
C ASP A 174 -3.32 -14.72 -14.70
N GLU A 175 -4.56 -15.21 -14.66
CA GLU A 175 -5.62 -14.62 -13.84
C GLU A 175 -5.40 -14.88 -12.35
N ILE A 176 -4.98 -16.10 -12.00
CA ILE A 176 -4.60 -16.46 -10.63
C ILE A 176 -3.41 -15.62 -10.18
N LYS A 177 -2.40 -15.47 -11.04
CA LYS A 177 -1.17 -14.71 -10.74
C LYS A 177 -1.46 -13.25 -10.39
N VAL A 178 -2.40 -12.60 -11.09
CA VAL A 178 -2.78 -11.20 -10.79
C VAL A 178 -3.25 -11.04 -9.35
N VAL A 179 -4.09 -11.96 -8.86
CA VAL A 179 -4.61 -11.93 -7.49
C VAL A 179 -3.54 -12.34 -6.48
N ASP A 180 -2.72 -13.33 -6.83
CA ASP A 180 -1.61 -13.80 -5.98
C ASP A 180 -0.57 -12.70 -5.75
N ASP A 181 -0.09 -12.03 -6.81
CA ASP A 181 0.87 -10.93 -6.70
C ASP A 181 0.31 -9.75 -5.88
N MET A 182 -0.98 -9.45 -6.03
CA MET A 182 -1.64 -8.42 -5.25
C MET A 182 -1.64 -8.76 -3.76
N PHE A 183 -1.97 -10.01 -3.39
CA PHE A 183 -1.93 -10.44 -2.00
C PHE A 183 -0.51 -10.43 -1.43
N ILE A 184 0.51 -10.80 -2.21
CA ILE A 184 1.92 -10.70 -1.81
C ILE A 184 2.28 -9.26 -1.43
N ILE A 185 1.84 -8.27 -2.22
CA ILE A 185 2.08 -6.84 -1.93
C ILE A 185 1.40 -6.43 -0.63
N LEU A 186 0.14 -6.84 -0.42
CA LEU A 186 -0.61 -6.52 0.80
C LEU A 186 0.04 -7.17 2.03
N VAL A 187 0.44 -8.44 1.95
CA VAL A 187 1.13 -9.12 3.06
C VAL A 187 2.47 -8.46 3.36
N SER A 188 3.28 -8.21 2.33
CA SER A 188 4.60 -7.59 2.47
C SER A 188 4.53 -6.22 3.15
N LEU A 189 3.52 -5.41 2.83
CA LEU A 189 3.39 -4.07 3.38
C LEU A 189 3.23 -4.08 4.91
N ASP A 190 2.43 -4.99 5.46
CA ASP A 190 2.29 -5.14 6.91
C ASP A 190 3.56 -5.70 7.55
N GLU A 191 4.16 -6.74 6.95
CA GLU A 191 5.39 -7.35 7.46
C GLU A 191 6.53 -6.34 7.57
N ILE A 192 6.72 -5.51 6.55
CA ILE A 192 7.75 -4.47 6.56
C ILE A 192 7.43 -3.40 7.61
N THR A 193 6.15 -3.03 7.75
CA THR A 193 5.72 -2.05 8.77
C THR A 193 6.04 -2.55 10.17
N ASN A 194 5.65 -3.78 10.49
CA ASN A 194 5.88 -4.38 11.81
C ASN A 194 7.37 -4.62 12.06
N LYS A 195 8.12 -5.08 11.05
CA LYS A 195 9.57 -5.23 11.15
C LYS A 195 10.26 -3.90 11.48
N LEU A 196 9.83 -2.79 10.86
CA LEU A 196 10.35 -1.47 11.18
C LEU A 196 10.08 -1.08 12.64
N VAL A 197 8.81 -1.09 13.06
CA VAL A 197 8.41 -0.48 14.34
C VAL A 197 8.69 -1.39 15.54
N ASP A 198 8.54 -2.71 15.39
CA ASP A 198 8.68 -3.66 16.48
C ASP A 198 10.07 -4.26 16.58
N THR A 199 10.78 -4.43 15.46
CA THR A 199 12.14 -5.00 15.48
C THR A 199 13.20 -3.91 15.46
N HIS A 200 13.26 -3.11 14.38
CA HIS A 200 14.39 -2.20 14.19
C HIS A 200 14.31 -0.96 15.09
N LEU A 201 13.11 -0.40 15.31
CA LEU A 201 12.88 0.72 16.24
C LEU A 201 12.36 0.23 17.61
N SER A 202 12.75 -0.96 18.04
CA SER A 202 12.53 -1.44 19.40
C SER A 202 13.24 -0.56 20.43
N ASP A 203 12.75 -0.55 21.67
CA ASP A 203 13.40 0.22 22.74
C ASP A 203 14.87 -0.20 22.95
N GLU A 204 15.16 -1.50 22.81
CA GLU A 204 16.52 -2.03 22.90
C GLU A 204 17.43 -1.44 21.83
N ASN A 205 16.98 -1.34 20.57
CA ASN A 205 17.78 -0.77 19.49
C ASN A 205 17.90 0.74 19.62
N LEU A 206 16.83 1.44 19.98
CA LEU A 206 16.88 2.89 20.20
C LEU A 206 17.89 3.24 21.31
N GLU A 207 17.95 2.46 22.38
CA GLU A 207 18.89 2.69 23.49
C GLU A 207 20.36 2.64 23.03
N LYS A 208 20.69 1.86 21.98
CA LYS A 208 22.05 1.76 21.40
C LYS A 208 22.51 3.07 20.76
N ILE A 209 21.59 3.96 20.37
CA ILE A 209 21.89 5.23 19.69
C ILE A 209 21.57 6.46 20.54
N LYS A 210 21.15 6.31 21.81
CA LYS A 210 20.65 7.42 22.66
C LYS A 210 21.59 8.62 22.83
N SER A 211 22.90 8.39 22.67
CA SER A 211 23.94 9.42 22.78
C SER A 211 24.49 9.88 21.43
N ASP A 212 24.04 9.28 20.32
CA ASP A 212 24.48 9.59 18.96
C ASP A 212 23.41 10.44 18.26
N SER A 213 23.59 11.76 18.31
CA SER A 213 22.64 12.72 17.75
C SER A 213 22.47 12.58 16.22
N GLN A 214 23.51 12.13 15.52
CA GLN A 214 23.45 11.91 14.07
C GLN A 214 22.59 10.68 13.76
N LYS A 215 22.84 9.55 14.44
CA LYS A 215 22.01 8.34 14.28
C LYS A 215 20.55 8.59 14.67
N ILE A 216 20.28 9.35 15.74
CA ILE A 216 18.92 9.74 16.13
C ILE A 216 18.23 10.56 15.03
N SER A 217 18.93 11.55 14.46
CA SER A 217 18.41 12.39 13.39
C SER A 217 18.12 11.57 12.11
N SER A 218 19.03 10.67 11.75
CA SER A 218 18.85 9.74 10.62
C SER A 218 17.66 8.81 10.83
N ALA A 219 17.53 8.19 12.01
CA ALA A 219 16.40 7.32 12.34
C ALA A 219 15.07 8.08 12.29
N THR A 220 15.05 9.31 12.80
CA THR A 220 13.85 10.18 12.78
C THR A 220 13.43 10.53 11.36
N THR A 221 14.39 10.88 10.51
CA THR A 221 14.15 11.22 9.10
C THR A 221 13.67 10.01 8.31
N ALA A 222 14.32 8.87 8.49
CA ALA A 222 13.96 7.63 7.80
C ALA A 222 12.59 7.12 8.23
N LEU A 223 12.24 7.19 9.53
CA LEU A 223 10.91 6.84 10.03
C LEU A 223 9.82 7.74 9.42
N GLN A 224 10.04 9.06 9.35
CA GLN A 224 9.08 9.97 8.71
C GLN A 224 8.89 9.63 7.24
N ALA A 225 10.00 9.44 6.50
CA ALA A 225 9.94 9.09 5.08
C ALA A 225 9.23 7.76 4.85
N PHE A 226 9.41 6.78 5.74
CA PHE A 226 8.67 5.52 5.71
C PHE A 226 7.16 5.74 5.90
N ILE A 227 6.76 6.47 6.94
CA ILE A 227 5.35 6.76 7.24
C ILE A 227 4.67 7.47 6.06
N ASP A 228 5.30 8.51 5.51
CA ASP A 228 4.74 9.28 4.39
C ASP A 228 4.60 8.45 3.12
N LYS A 229 5.63 7.65 2.80
CA LYS A 229 5.59 6.76 1.64
C LYS A 229 4.56 5.65 1.81
N ARG A 230 4.43 5.05 2.99
CA ARG A 230 3.40 4.06 3.29
C ARG A 230 2.00 4.65 3.18
N LYS A 231 1.77 5.84 3.73
CA LYS A 231 0.49 6.55 3.62
C LYS A 231 0.12 6.78 2.15
N THR A 232 1.06 7.26 1.36
CA THR A 232 0.88 7.47 -0.09
C THR A 232 0.52 6.15 -0.80
N LEU A 233 1.24 5.07 -0.51
CA LEU A 233 0.97 3.74 -1.08
C LEU A 233 -0.44 3.25 -0.71
N MET A 234 -0.85 3.40 0.54
CA MET A 234 -2.19 3.02 0.99
C MET A 234 -3.30 3.83 0.30
N ASP A 235 -3.11 5.15 0.14
CA ASP A 235 -4.06 6.00 -0.55
C ASP A 235 -4.20 5.58 -2.02
N GLU A 236 -3.10 5.18 -2.66
CA GLU A 236 -3.13 4.71 -4.05
C GLU A 236 -3.74 3.30 -4.17
N LEU A 237 -3.43 2.39 -3.24
CA LEU A 237 -4.08 1.07 -3.14
C LEU A 237 -5.60 1.23 -3.00
N LYS A 238 -6.04 2.14 -2.14
CA LYS A 238 -7.45 2.45 -1.96
C LYS A 238 -8.10 2.87 -3.27
N LYS A 239 -7.54 3.88 -3.96
CA LYS A 239 -8.08 4.36 -5.24
C LYS A 239 -8.14 3.25 -6.28
N GLN A 240 -7.13 2.38 -6.33
CA GLN A 240 -7.04 1.33 -7.32
C GLN A 240 -8.04 0.20 -7.08
N ILE A 241 -8.24 -0.20 -5.83
CA ILE A 241 -9.32 -1.12 -5.45
C ILE A 241 -10.68 -0.51 -5.74
N GLU A 242 -10.87 0.78 -5.51
CA GLU A 242 -12.11 1.49 -5.85
C GLU A 242 -12.38 1.50 -7.37
N LYS A 243 -11.36 1.72 -8.19
CA LYS A 243 -11.45 1.59 -9.66
C LYS A 243 -11.83 0.17 -10.06
N ALA A 244 -11.16 -0.84 -9.51
CA ALA A 244 -11.45 -2.25 -9.77
C ALA A 244 -12.91 -2.61 -9.42
N ALA A 245 -13.40 -2.16 -8.26
CA ALA A 245 -14.76 -2.42 -7.80
C ALA A 245 -15.84 -1.83 -8.72
N VAL A 246 -15.59 -0.68 -9.35
CA VAL A 246 -16.50 -0.09 -10.37
C VAL A 246 -16.54 -0.94 -11.65
N LYS A 247 -15.47 -1.69 -11.94
CA LYS A 247 -15.33 -2.53 -13.13
C LYS A 247 -15.76 -3.98 -12.93
N LYS A 248 -16.31 -4.35 -11.78
CA LYS A 248 -16.65 -5.74 -11.43
C LYS A 248 -17.60 -6.47 -12.39
N SER A 249 -18.36 -5.76 -13.22
CA SER A 249 -19.22 -6.36 -14.25
C SER A 249 -18.49 -6.69 -15.57
N ASN A 250 -17.25 -6.22 -15.75
CA ASN A 250 -16.41 -6.50 -16.90
C ASN A 250 -15.10 -7.15 -16.43
N THR A 251 -15.00 -8.46 -16.56
CA THR A 251 -13.85 -9.25 -16.11
C THR A 251 -12.51 -8.79 -16.70
N ALA A 252 -12.48 -8.35 -17.97
CA ALA A 252 -11.25 -7.89 -18.61
C ALA A 252 -10.75 -6.56 -18.05
N ASP A 253 -11.66 -5.59 -17.87
CA ASP A 253 -11.33 -4.30 -17.25
C ASP A 253 -10.95 -4.48 -15.78
N LEU A 254 -11.71 -5.30 -15.04
CA LEU A 254 -11.44 -5.66 -13.65
C LEU A 254 -10.02 -6.23 -13.48
N LYS A 255 -9.68 -7.23 -14.31
CA LYS A 255 -8.34 -7.83 -14.31
C LYS A 255 -7.27 -6.77 -14.59
N THR A 256 -7.49 -5.90 -15.56
CA THR A 256 -6.55 -4.83 -15.92
C THR A 256 -6.31 -3.88 -14.72
N GLU A 257 -7.35 -3.52 -13.98
CA GLU A 257 -7.21 -2.67 -12.80
C GLU A 257 -6.53 -3.40 -11.63
N LEU A 258 -6.81 -4.69 -11.41
CA LEU A 258 -6.12 -5.48 -10.37
C LEU A 258 -4.66 -5.78 -10.71
N GLU A 259 -4.36 -6.01 -11.99
CA GLU A 259 -2.99 -6.23 -12.48
C GLU A 259 -2.11 -5.01 -12.19
N LYS A 260 -2.65 -3.79 -12.23
CA LYS A 260 -1.88 -2.60 -11.86
C LYS A 260 -1.32 -2.69 -10.44
N ILE A 261 -2.04 -3.34 -9.52
CA ILE A 261 -1.56 -3.58 -8.16
C ILE A 261 -0.45 -4.63 -8.17
N GLY A 262 -0.74 -5.83 -8.69
CA GLY A 262 0.16 -6.99 -8.62
C GLY A 262 1.41 -6.93 -9.52
N LYS A 263 1.39 -6.13 -10.58
CA LYS A 263 2.46 -6.19 -11.60
C LYS A 263 3.83 -5.87 -11.00
N THR A 264 4.78 -6.74 -11.27
CA THR A 264 6.19 -6.59 -10.89
C THR A 264 6.95 -5.92 -12.03
N THR A 265 6.96 -4.59 -12.05
CA THR A 265 7.81 -3.81 -12.98
C THR A 265 8.78 -2.96 -12.18
N ALA A 266 10.06 -3.01 -12.52
CA ALA A 266 11.08 -2.20 -11.85
C ALA A 266 10.98 -0.72 -12.27
N ASN A 267 11.35 0.18 -11.35
CA ASN A 267 11.56 1.62 -11.59
C ASN A 267 10.32 2.42 -11.98
N VAL A 268 9.11 1.94 -11.64
CA VAL A 268 7.88 2.71 -11.86
C VAL A 268 7.65 3.63 -10.67
N THR A 269 7.61 4.94 -10.92
CA THR A 269 7.44 5.97 -9.88
C THR A 269 6.09 6.71 -9.96
N THR A 270 5.37 6.57 -11.08
CA THR A 270 4.06 7.21 -11.29
C THR A 270 2.97 6.45 -10.53
N PRO A 271 2.24 7.10 -9.60
CA PRO A 271 1.12 6.47 -8.89
C PRO A 271 0.04 5.94 -9.85
N GLY A 272 -0.46 4.74 -9.57
CA GLY A 272 -1.54 4.10 -10.33
C GLY A 272 -1.08 3.36 -11.60
N GLU A 273 0.19 3.42 -11.97
CA GLU A 273 0.76 2.61 -13.04
C GLU A 273 1.14 1.20 -12.56
N ALA A 274 1.12 0.24 -13.50
CA ALA A 274 1.44 -1.14 -13.19
C ALA A 274 2.94 -1.29 -12.87
N GLY A 275 3.29 -1.77 -11.67
CA GLY A 275 4.66 -1.77 -11.15
C GLY A 275 4.91 -0.76 -10.04
N TYR A 276 4.06 0.26 -9.91
CA TYR A 276 4.20 1.30 -8.89
C TYR A 276 4.20 0.73 -7.47
N TYR A 277 3.24 -0.16 -7.17
CA TYR A 277 3.04 -0.72 -5.84
C TYR A 277 4.22 -1.58 -5.40
N PHE A 278 4.66 -2.47 -6.28
CA PHE A 278 5.86 -3.28 -6.05
C PHE A 278 7.10 -2.40 -5.83
N THR A 279 7.37 -1.45 -6.73
CA THR A 279 8.51 -0.53 -6.60
C THR A 279 8.45 0.27 -5.30
N THR A 280 7.25 0.65 -4.86
CA THR A 280 7.06 1.39 -3.60
C THR A 280 7.28 0.52 -2.38
N VAL A 281 6.85 -0.75 -2.40
CA VAL A 281 7.15 -1.74 -1.35
C VAL A 281 8.65 -1.99 -1.24
N GLU A 282 9.37 -2.15 -2.36
CA GLU A 282 10.83 -2.30 -2.35
C GLU A 282 11.53 -1.05 -1.80
N ALA A 283 11.04 0.14 -2.13
CA ALA A 283 11.55 1.38 -1.54
C ALA A 283 11.29 1.48 -0.03
N LEU A 284 10.18 0.92 0.47
CA LEU A 284 9.91 0.82 1.90
C LEU A 284 10.88 -0.18 2.57
N LYS A 285 11.16 -1.33 1.95
CA LYS A 285 12.18 -2.29 2.43
C LYS A 285 13.55 -1.63 2.57
N ALA A 286 13.98 -0.88 1.55
CA ALA A 286 15.25 -0.16 1.59
C ALA A 286 15.31 0.85 2.76
N LYS A 287 14.19 1.48 3.14
CA LYS A 287 14.11 2.36 4.31
C LYS A 287 14.21 1.60 5.63
N VAL A 288 13.65 0.39 5.70
CA VAL A 288 13.84 -0.48 6.87
C VAL A 288 15.30 -0.91 7.01
N GLU A 289 15.96 -1.26 5.91
CA GLU A 289 17.39 -1.60 5.90
C GLU A 289 18.29 -0.41 6.28
N GLU A 290 17.96 0.80 5.80
CA GLU A 290 18.64 2.04 6.21
C GLU A 290 18.60 2.20 7.74
N ILE A 291 17.44 1.98 8.34
CA ILE A 291 17.24 2.07 9.79
C ILE A 291 17.95 0.94 10.53
N GLU A 292 17.89 -0.31 10.03
CA GLU A 292 18.62 -1.45 10.59
C GLU A 292 20.12 -1.15 10.71
N ASN A 293 20.70 -0.56 9.66
CA ASN A 293 22.13 -0.27 9.60
C ASN A 293 22.58 0.82 10.59
N LEU A 294 21.66 1.63 11.14
CA LEU A 294 22.01 2.60 12.19
C LEU A 294 22.39 1.92 13.51
N PHE A 295 21.92 0.69 13.74
CA PHE A 295 22.11 -0.04 15.01
C PHE A 295 23.27 -1.03 14.99
N LYS A 296 23.98 -1.13 13.86
CA LYS A 296 25.24 -1.86 13.71
C LYS A 296 26.43 -0.95 14.11
#